data_AF-K7Z263-F1
#
_entry.id   AF-K7Z263-F1
#
_cell.length_a   1.000
_cell.length_b   1.000
_cell.length_c   1.000
_cell.angle_alpha   90.00
_cell.angle_beta   90.00
_cell.angle_gamma   90.00
#
_symmetry.space_group_name_H-M   'P 1'
#
loop_
_entity.id
_entity.type
_entity.pdbx_description
1 polymer ?
#
loop_
_entity_poly.entity_id
_entity_poly.type
_entity_poly.pdbx_seq_one_letter_code
_entity_poly.pdbx_strand_id
1 'polypeptide(L)'
;MVVLPLWREGLFMVQFLLSTLLSVSAAQAKDIRPLFDALADSGARYEIVGTVCEQVAKLNLEQDYPAPDYYVVTGIYYGNKKHVIGELDVVVFKSSDNKAVLVGEVKCWTNLSSARSKAMDQRQRFKAALSNGGGLIMGCTSQQTGCSFSKKNFKAVEKFVSISQDGGEKRGFDMTLGYSLEEMMVLREQLMQCQQRGECERP
;
A
#
# COMPACT_ATOMS: atom_id res chain seq x y z
N MET A 1 -78.99 -36.85 20.34
CA MET A 1 -79.16 -35.38 20.37
C MET A 1 -78.57 -34.85 21.66
N VAL A 2 -77.39 -34.22 21.59
CA VAL A 2 -76.96 -33.20 22.56
C VAL A 2 -76.18 -32.16 21.77
N VAL A 3 -76.53 -30.90 22.01
CA VAL A 3 -76.16 -29.70 21.26
C VAL A 3 -75.10 -28.92 22.04
N LEU A 4 -74.02 -28.55 21.33
CA LEU A 4 -73.06 -27.42 21.48
C LEU A 4 -72.27 -27.23 22.80
N PRO A 5 -71.04 -26.66 22.71
CA PRO A 5 -70.95 -25.21 22.81
C PRO A 5 -69.96 -24.53 21.82
N LEU A 6 -70.37 -23.35 21.34
CA LEU A 6 -69.52 -22.30 20.75
C LEU A 6 -68.67 -21.65 21.85
N TRP A 7 -67.34 -21.69 21.78
CA TRP A 7 -66.48 -20.69 22.44
C TRP A 7 -65.14 -20.49 21.72
N ARG A 8 -64.85 -19.21 21.44
CA ARG A 8 -63.54 -18.52 21.51
C ARG A 8 -62.36 -19.03 20.66
N GLU A 9 -62.11 -18.32 19.56
CA GLU A 9 -60.76 -18.02 19.05
C GLU A 9 -60.76 -16.48 18.86
N GLY A 10 -60.06 -15.64 19.60
CA GLY A 10 -58.76 -15.87 20.24
C GLY A 10 -57.69 -15.08 19.49
N LEU A 11 -57.79 -13.75 19.55
CA LEU A 11 -56.81 -12.74 19.19
C LEU A 11 -55.34 -13.25 19.23
N PHE A 12 -54.76 -13.65 18.10
CA PHE A 12 -53.29 -13.87 17.96
C PHE A 12 -52.78 -13.26 16.64
N MET A 13 -53.14 -12.00 16.42
CA MET A 13 -52.29 -11.06 15.69
C MET A 13 -51.37 -10.47 16.75
N VAL A 14 -50.07 -10.80 16.72
CA VAL A 14 -48.92 -10.06 17.31
C VAL A 14 -47.79 -11.07 17.53
N GLN A 15 -46.57 -10.70 17.12
CA GLN A 15 -45.28 -11.33 17.46
C GLN A 15 -44.87 -12.64 16.76
N PHE A 16 -44.78 -12.63 15.43
CA PHE A 16 -43.76 -13.44 14.76
C PHE A 16 -43.17 -12.64 13.60
N LEU A 17 -41.83 -12.58 13.51
CA LEU A 17 -41.03 -12.02 12.41
C LEU A 17 -40.72 -10.51 12.43
N LEU A 18 -40.36 -9.95 13.59
CA LEU A 18 -39.56 -8.73 13.64
C LEU A 18 -38.27 -8.97 14.45
N SER A 19 -37.50 -9.95 14.00
CA SER A 19 -36.16 -10.26 14.52
C SER A 19 -35.21 -10.54 13.37
N THR A 20 -35.26 -9.68 12.34
CA THR A 20 -34.10 -9.51 11.45
C THR A 20 -33.00 -8.88 12.28
N LEU A 21 -32.20 -9.76 12.89
CA LEU A 21 -30.89 -9.50 13.42
C LEU A 21 -30.15 -8.61 12.42
N LEU A 22 -30.06 -7.33 12.75
CA LEU A 22 -29.08 -6.41 12.21
C LEU A 22 -27.72 -6.90 12.70
N SER A 23 -27.22 -7.98 12.11
CA SER A 23 -25.80 -8.34 12.16
C SER A 23 -25.06 -7.33 11.31
N VAL A 24 -25.00 -6.09 11.80
CA VAL A 24 -24.06 -5.08 11.33
C VAL A 24 -22.70 -5.68 11.63
N SER A 25 -22.12 -6.31 10.61
CA SER A 25 -20.73 -6.73 10.65
C SER A 25 -19.92 -5.44 10.68
N ALA A 26 -19.71 -4.91 11.89
CA ALA A 26 -18.77 -3.82 12.09
C ALA A 26 -17.43 -4.34 11.57
N ALA A 27 -16.99 -3.80 10.43
CA ALA A 27 -15.66 -4.05 9.94
C ALA A 27 -14.71 -3.61 11.06
N GLN A 28 -14.09 -4.57 11.73
CA GLN A 28 -13.09 -4.26 12.75
C GLN A 28 -11.89 -3.66 12.03
N ALA A 29 -11.54 -2.42 12.41
CA ALA A 29 -10.29 -1.82 11.99
C ALA A 29 -9.15 -2.76 12.37
N LYS A 30 -8.22 -2.97 11.43
CA LYS A 30 -7.04 -3.81 11.68
C LYS A 30 -6.12 -3.09 12.64
N ASP A 31 -5.42 -3.87 13.46
CA ASP A 31 -4.43 -3.31 14.37
C ASP A 31 -3.23 -2.76 13.56
N ILE A 32 -3.09 -1.43 13.55
CA ILE A 32 -1.97 -0.73 12.92
C ILE A 32 -0.72 -0.67 13.80
N ARG A 33 -0.80 -1.10 15.07
CA ARG A 33 0.31 -1.01 16.01
C ARG A 33 1.57 -1.76 15.53
N PRO A 34 1.49 -2.98 14.97
CA PRO A 34 2.67 -3.64 14.43
C PRO A 34 3.36 -2.86 13.32
N LEU A 35 2.59 -2.14 12.48
CA LEU A 35 3.16 -1.26 11.45
C LEU A 35 3.84 -0.05 12.08
N PHE A 36 3.24 0.56 13.10
CA PHE A 36 3.87 1.66 13.82
C PHE A 36 5.22 1.23 14.40
N ASP A 37 5.25 0.10 15.12
CA ASP A 37 6.47 -0.39 15.76
C ASP A 37 7.56 -0.72 14.72
N ALA A 38 7.19 -1.27 13.55
CA ALA A 38 8.12 -1.56 12.47
C ALA A 38 8.65 -0.31 11.74
N LEU A 39 7.93 0.82 11.81
CA LEU A 39 8.20 2.03 11.03
C LEU A 39 8.69 3.23 11.83
N ALA A 40 8.61 3.15 13.16
CA ALA A 40 9.03 4.20 14.10
C ALA A 40 10.48 4.65 13.86
N ASP A 41 11.37 3.68 13.67
CA ASP A 41 12.81 3.91 13.52
C ASP A 41 13.28 3.79 12.07
N SER A 42 12.41 4.06 11.09
CA SER A 42 12.78 3.95 9.67
C SER A 42 13.51 5.19 9.13
N GLY A 43 13.46 6.31 9.87
CA GLY A 43 13.95 7.61 9.42
C GLY A 43 13.18 8.21 8.23
N ALA A 44 12.09 7.60 7.77
CA ALA A 44 11.35 8.07 6.60
C ALA A 44 10.63 9.42 6.84
N ARG A 45 10.44 10.19 5.76
CA ARG A 45 9.78 11.51 5.79
C ARG A 45 8.26 11.40 5.66
N TYR A 46 7.57 11.25 6.79
CA TYR A 46 6.12 11.02 6.82
C TYR A 46 5.25 12.25 6.57
N GLU A 47 5.83 13.46 6.51
CA GLU A 47 5.12 14.66 6.06
C GLU A 47 4.60 14.51 4.62
N ILE A 48 5.28 13.70 3.80
CA ILE A 48 4.79 13.32 2.48
C ILE A 48 3.77 12.20 2.64
N VAL A 49 2.54 12.46 2.21
CA VAL A 49 1.40 11.55 2.37
C VAL A 49 1.65 10.16 1.78
N GLY A 50 2.33 10.08 0.63
CA GLY A 50 2.64 8.80 -0.03
C GLY A 50 3.59 7.90 0.76
N THR A 51 4.50 8.49 1.56
CA THR A 51 5.59 7.77 2.23
C THR A 51 5.08 6.64 3.12
N VAL A 52 4.01 6.87 3.89
CA VAL A 52 3.47 5.83 4.80
C VAL A 52 3.08 4.57 4.04
N CYS A 53 2.46 4.74 2.87
CA CYS A 53 1.99 3.62 2.07
C CYS A 53 3.14 2.91 1.35
N GLU A 54 4.16 3.64 0.93
CA GLU A 54 5.39 3.08 0.36
C GLU A 54 6.13 2.23 1.38
N GLN A 55 6.24 2.70 2.63
CA GLN A 55 6.89 1.96 3.70
C GLN A 55 6.09 0.71 4.11
N VAL A 56 4.76 0.79 4.17
CA VAL A 56 3.92 -0.40 4.39
C VAL A 56 4.03 -1.39 3.22
N ALA A 57 4.07 -0.90 1.97
CA ALA A 57 4.31 -1.75 0.81
C ALA A 57 5.68 -2.46 0.88
N LYS A 58 6.71 -1.75 1.34
CA LYS A 58 8.04 -2.32 1.59
C LYS A 58 7.97 -3.48 2.59
N LEU A 59 7.34 -3.27 3.75
CA LEU A 59 7.19 -4.31 4.78
C LEU A 59 6.45 -5.56 4.24
N ASN A 60 5.37 -5.36 3.47
CA ASN A 60 4.64 -6.47 2.86
C ASN A 60 5.53 -7.23 1.84
N LEU A 61 6.26 -6.50 1.01
CA LEU A 61 7.17 -7.12 0.03
C LEU A 61 8.36 -7.81 0.68
N GLU A 62 8.84 -7.36 1.85
CA GLU A 62 9.89 -8.05 2.60
C GLU A 62 9.44 -9.41 3.16
N GLN A 63 8.12 -9.62 3.34
CA GLN A 63 7.57 -10.93 3.70
C GLN A 63 7.56 -11.88 2.49
N ASP A 64 7.19 -11.38 1.32
CA ASP A 64 7.13 -12.15 0.07
C ASP A 64 8.52 -12.40 -0.55
N TYR A 65 9.46 -11.47 -0.31
CA TYR A 65 10.83 -11.46 -0.82
C TYR A 65 11.82 -11.31 0.35
N PRO A 66 12.03 -12.37 1.14
CA PRO A 66 12.83 -12.30 2.35
C PRO A 66 14.33 -12.18 2.09
N ALA A 67 15.03 -11.54 3.03
CA ALA A 67 16.48 -11.59 3.13
C ALA A 67 16.98 -13.02 3.46
N PRO A 68 18.21 -13.39 3.10
CA PRO A 68 19.22 -12.58 2.42
C PRO A 68 19.08 -12.55 0.89
N ASP A 69 18.15 -13.33 0.31
CA ASP A 69 18.05 -13.51 -1.14
C ASP A 69 17.55 -12.27 -1.87
N TYR A 70 16.79 -11.43 -1.17
CA TYR A 70 16.25 -10.19 -1.69
C TYR A 70 16.42 -9.03 -0.71
N TYR A 71 16.31 -7.82 -1.24
CA TYR A 71 16.15 -6.61 -0.46
C TYR A 71 15.22 -5.63 -1.17
N VAL A 72 14.51 -4.80 -0.39
CA VAL A 72 13.47 -3.91 -0.87
C VAL A 72 13.85 -2.45 -0.63
N VAL A 73 13.74 -1.62 -1.67
CA VAL A 73 14.12 -0.20 -1.65
C VAL A 73 12.93 0.64 -2.05
N THR A 74 12.73 1.76 -1.35
CA THR A 74 11.69 2.75 -1.65
C THR A 74 12.31 4.05 -2.18
N GLY A 75 11.54 4.81 -2.97
CA GLY A 75 11.92 6.17 -3.37
C GLY A 75 13.17 6.27 -4.24
N ILE A 76 13.25 5.41 -5.27
CA ILE A 76 14.34 5.48 -6.25
C ILE A 76 14.01 6.54 -7.30
N TYR A 77 14.70 7.66 -7.28
CA TYR A 77 14.57 8.64 -8.36
C TYR A 77 15.28 8.13 -9.63
N TYR A 78 14.76 8.54 -10.78
CA TYR A 78 15.40 8.33 -12.07
C TYR A 78 15.34 9.60 -12.91
N GLY A 79 16.44 9.89 -13.60
CA GLY A 79 16.58 11.14 -14.34
C GLY A 79 17.74 11.13 -15.31
N ASN A 80 18.06 12.32 -15.79
CA ASN A 80 19.25 12.58 -16.59
C ASN A 80 20.03 13.74 -15.96
N LYS A 81 21.14 14.15 -16.59
CA LYS A 81 21.97 15.26 -16.08
C LYS A 81 21.22 16.60 -15.95
N LYS A 82 20.08 16.77 -16.62
CA LYS A 82 19.32 18.03 -16.65
C LYS A 82 18.21 18.09 -15.60
N HIS A 83 17.53 16.97 -15.34
CA HIS A 83 16.41 16.93 -14.38
C HIS A 83 16.06 15.49 -13.98
N VAL A 84 15.30 15.38 -12.88
CA VAL A 84 14.62 14.16 -12.44
C VAL A 84 13.38 13.94 -13.32
N ILE A 85 13.26 12.75 -13.91
CA ILE A 85 12.14 12.35 -14.77
C ILE A 85 11.01 11.74 -13.93
N GLY A 86 11.34 11.04 -12.85
CA GLY A 86 10.37 10.48 -11.93
C GLY A 86 11.02 9.75 -10.77
N GLU A 87 10.17 9.06 -10.02
CA GLU A 87 10.51 8.25 -8.84
C GLU A 87 9.78 6.91 -8.94
N LEU A 88 10.42 5.87 -8.43
CA LEU A 88 9.84 4.54 -8.25
C LEU A 88 9.51 4.37 -6.77
N ASP A 89 8.26 4.04 -6.50
CA ASP A 89 7.72 3.99 -5.13
C ASP A 89 8.36 2.82 -4.34
N VAL A 90 8.41 1.61 -4.91
CA VAL A 90 9.09 0.45 -4.31
C VAL A 90 9.70 -0.49 -5.35
N VAL A 91 10.89 -1.04 -5.06
CA VAL A 91 11.61 -1.97 -5.94
C VAL A 91 12.21 -3.11 -5.13
N VAL A 92 11.99 -4.33 -5.59
CA VAL A 92 12.63 -5.54 -5.03
C VAL A 92 13.82 -5.90 -5.90
N PHE A 93 14.98 -6.07 -5.27
CA PHE A 93 16.20 -6.54 -5.91
C PHE A 93 16.57 -7.93 -5.41
N LYS A 94 17.06 -8.77 -6.32
CA LYS A 94 17.76 -10.00 -5.98
C LYS A 94 19.17 -9.68 -5.51
N SER A 95 19.55 -10.16 -4.33
CA SER A 95 20.83 -9.85 -3.70
C SER A 95 22.04 -10.39 -4.48
N SER A 96 21.90 -11.55 -5.13
CA SER A 96 23.02 -12.24 -5.80
C SER A 96 23.65 -11.44 -6.95
N ASP A 97 22.86 -10.67 -7.68
CA ASP A 97 23.28 -9.99 -8.91
C ASP A 97 22.75 -8.56 -9.04
N ASN A 98 22.08 -8.08 -7.98
CA ASN A 98 21.50 -6.76 -7.87
C ASN A 98 20.54 -6.44 -9.04
N LYS A 99 19.75 -7.43 -9.48
CA LYS A 99 18.70 -7.25 -10.49
C LYS A 99 17.37 -6.94 -9.84
N ALA A 100 16.71 -5.90 -10.31
CA ALA A 100 15.34 -5.61 -9.94
C ALA A 100 14.45 -6.72 -10.52
N VAL A 101 13.74 -7.44 -9.65
CA VAL A 101 12.78 -8.49 -10.02
C VAL A 101 11.34 -7.95 -10.04
N LEU A 102 11.07 -6.93 -9.21
CA LEU A 102 9.76 -6.29 -9.12
C LEU A 102 9.91 -4.77 -9.01
N VAL A 103 9.07 -4.04 -9.73
CA VAL A 103 8.86 -2.59 -9.57
C VAL A 103 7.39 -2.35 -9.24
N GLY A 104 7.13 -1.72 -8.10
CA GLY A 104 5.79 -1.41 -7.61
C GLY A 104 5.52 0.09 -7.62
N GLU A 105 4.36 0.47 -8.15
CA GLU A 105 3.79 1.82 -8.03
C GLU A 105 2.71 1.81 -6.95
N VAL A 106 2.92 2.51 -5.85
CA VAL A 106 2.06 2.53 -4.67
C VAL A 106 1.14 3.75 -4.72
N LYS A 107 -0.15 3.57 -4.47
CA LYS A 107 -1.12 4.68 -4.43
C LYS A 107 -2.10 4.53 -3.28
N CYS A 108 -2.05 5.51 -2.37
CA CYS A 108 -3.06 5.71 -1.32
C CYS A 108 -3.92 6.94 -1.62
N TRP A 109 -5.10 6.73 -2.22
CA TRP A 109 -5.88 7.79 -2.87
C TRP A 109 -7.37 7.59 -2.61
N THR A 110 -8.12 8.68 -2.46
CA THR A 110 -9.59 8.61 -2.33
C THR A 110 -10.26 8.06 -3.59
N ASN A 111 -9.79 8.49 -4.78
CA ASN A 111 -10.26 7.97 -6.06
C ASN A 111 -9.31 6.90 -6.62
N LEU A 112 -9.64 5.64 -6.35
CA LEU A 112 -8.86 4.49 -6.79
C LEU A 112 -8.77 4.35 -8.32
N SER A 113 -9.79 4.77 -9.07
CA SER A 113 -9.74 4.69 -10.54
C SER A 113 -8.71 5.67 -11.11
N SER A 114 -8.68 6.92 -10.63
CA SER A 114 -7.65 7.90 -11.01
C SER A 114 -6.26 7.45 -10.55
N ALA A 115 -6.16 6.87 -9.35
CA ALA A 115 -4.92 6.34 -8.82
C ALA A 115 -4.36 5.21 -9.68
N ARG A 116 -5.22 4.31 -10.17
CA ARG A 116 -4.84 3.23 -11.07
C ARG A 116 -4.27 3.78 -12.38
N SER A 117 -4.95 4.75 -13.00
CA SER A 117 -4.44 5.41 -14.21
C SER A 117 -3.08 6.05 -13.96
N LYS A 118 -2.91 6.73 -12.82
CA LYS A 118 -1.63 7.35 -12.46
C LYS A 118 -0.49 6.32 -12.33
N ALA A 119 -0.74 5.19 -11.67
CA ALA A 119 0.23 4.10 -11.57
C ALA A 119 0.63 3.55 -12.96
N MET A 120 -0.30 3.49 -13.91
CA MET A 120 -0.03 3.08 -15.30
C MET A 120 0.82 4.10 -16.04
N ASP A 121 0.53 5.38 -15.90
CA ASP A 121 1.32 6.44 -16.52
C ASP A 121 2.76 6.47 -16.00
N GLN A 122 2.95 6.27 -14.68
CA GLN A 122 4.29 6.22 -14.07
C GLN A 122 5.08 5.01 -14.56
N ARG A 123 4.45 3.83 -14.59
CA ARG A 123 5.02 2.61 -15.16
C ARG A 123 5.45 2.81 -16.61
N GLN A 124 4.58 3.39 -17.44
CA GLN A 124 4.87 3.62 -18.85
C GLN A 124 6.01 4.63 -19.02
N ARG A 125 6.04 5.69 -18.22
CA ARG A 125 7.11 6.69 -18.21
C ARG A 125 8.46 6.06 -17.84
N PHE A 126 8.50 5.20 -16.83
CA PHE A 126 9.74 4.52 -16.44
C PHE A 126 10.22 3.54 -17.53
N LYS A 127 9.31 2.76 -18.12
CA LYS A 127 9.66 1.88 -19.26
C LYS A 127 10.22 2.67 -20.44
N ALA A 128 9.63 3.82 -20.76
CA ALA A 128 10.15 4.70 -21.80
C ALA A 128 11.55 5.24 -21.45
N ALA A 129 11.76 5.66 -20.19
CA ALA A 129 13.06 6.10 -19.70
C ALA A 129 14.12 4.99 -19.77
N LEU A 130 13.74 3.75 -19.45
CA LEU A 130 14.60 2.57 -19.62
C LEU A 130 14.91 2.28 -21.08
N SER A 131 13.98 2.48 -22.02
CA SER A 131 14.24 2.21 -23.45
C SER A 131 15.15 3.26 -24.09
N ASN A 132 15.13 4.50 -23.61
CA ASN A 132 15.95 5.58 -24.15
C ASN A 132 17.47 5.29 -24.01
N GLY A 133 18.24 5.65 -25.04
CA GLY A 133 19.69 5.44 -25.11
C GLY A 133 20.54 6.42 -24.28
N GLY A 134 19.91 7.44 -23.70
CA GLY A 134 20.59 8.44 -22.87
C GLY A 134 21.08 7.87 -21.53
N GLY A 135 22.06 8.54 -20.91
CA GLY A 135 22.56 8.18 -19.59
C GLY A 135 21.52 8.41 -18.49
N LEU A 136 20.75 7.36 -18.18
CA LEU A 136 19.79 7.33 -17.08
C LEU A 136 20.56 7.25 -15.75
N ILE A 137 20.36 8.25 -14.90
CA ILE A 137 20.91 8.32 -13.55
C ILE A 137 19.80 7.86 -12.60
N MET A 138 20.13 6.95 -11.67
CA MET A 138 19.21 6.45 -10.66
C MET A 138 19.89 6.38 -9.31
N GLY A 139 19.15 6.76 -8.27
CA GLY A 139 19.63 6.70 -6.89
C GLY A 139 18.47 6.85 -5.91
N CYS A 140 18.76 6.68 -4.63
CA CYS A 140 17.76 6.93 -3.59
C CYS A 140 17.74 8.41 -3.20
N THR A 141 16.61 8.86 -2.69
CA THR A 141 16.54 10.15 -1.99
C THR A 141 17.47 10.15 -0.76
N SER A 142 17.82 11.34 -0.26
CA SER A 142 19.00 11.66 0.57
C SER A 142 19.21 10.86 1.87
N GLN A 143 18.28 9.99 2.26
CA GLN A 143 18.33 9.21 3.50
C GLN A 143 19.18 7.94 3.36
N GLN A 144 19.52 7.50 2.14
CA GLN A 144 20.34 6.31 1.91
C GLN A 144 21.63 6.70 1.18
N THR A 145 22.67 7.02 1.96
CA THR A 145 24.00 7.32 1.39
C THR A 145 24.52 6.09 0.64
N GLY A 146 25.07 6.29 -0.56
CA GLY A 146 25.63 5.21 -1.38
C GLY A 146 24.63 4.42 -2.23
N CYS A 147 23.33 4.73 -2.19
CA CYS A 147 22.35 4.09 -3.05
C CYS A 147 22.40 4.65 -4.49
N SER A 148 23.01 3.89 -5.41
CA SER A 148 23.11 4.20 -6.83
C SER A 148 22.77 2.99 -7.68
N PHE A 149 21.93 3.20 -8.70
CA PHE A 149 21.52 2.17 -9.63
C PHE A 149 21.80 2.56 -11.07
N SER A 150 21.83 1.55 -11.93
CA SER A 150 22.02 1.71 -13.37
C SER A 150 20.91 1.01 -14.15
N LYS A 151 20.75 1.38 -15.42
CA LYS A 151 19.82 0.70 -16.33
C LYS A 151 20.05 -0.82 -16.39
N LYS A 152 21.27 -1.30 -16.10
CA LYS A 152 21.58 -2.75 -16.06
C LYS A 152 20.89 -3.47 -14.89
N ASN A 153 20.59 -2.78 -13.79
CA ASN A 153 19.87 -3.37 -12.66
C ASN A 153 18.42 -3.68 -13.04
N PHE A 154 17.84 -2.91 -13.97
CA PHE A 154 16.42 -3.01 -14.38
C PHE A 154 16.21 -3.72 -15.72
N LYS A 155 17.23 -4.39 -16.29
CA LYS A 155 17.09 -5.10 -17.58
C LYS A 155 16.19 -6.33 -17.50
N ALA A 156 16.04 -6.91 -16.31
CA ALA A 156 15.34 -8.17 -16.08
C ALA A 156 14.16 -8.00 -15.12
N VAL A 157 13.50 -6.83 -15.12
CA VAL A 157 12.30 -6.64 -14.30
C VAL A 157 11.23 -7.61 -14.77
N GLU A 158 10.96 -8.62 -13.96
CA GLU A 158 10.00 -9.68 -14.25
C GLU A 158 8.57 -9.17 -14.07
N LYS A 159 8.36 -8.33 -13.04
CA LYS A 159 7.04 -7.87 -12.64
C LYS A 159 6.97 -6.35 -12.47
N PHE A 160 5.96 -5.75 -13.10
CA PHE A 160 5.52 -4.40 -12.76
C PHE A 160 4.15 -4.49 -12.10
N VAL A 161 4.05 -4.05 -10.86
CA VAL A 161 2.80 -4.09 -10.08
C VAL A 161 2.33 -2.69 -9.72
N SER A 162 1.06 -2.56 -9.42
CA SER A 162 0.52 -1.42 -8.69
C SER A 162 -0.07 -1.90 -7.39
N ILE A 163 0.19 -1.15 -6.33
CA ILE A 163 -0.20 -1.49 -4.97
C ILE A 163 -1.09 -0.37 -4.43
N SER A 164 -2.15 -0.70 -3.71
CA SER A 164 -3.03 0.30 -3.11
C SER A 164 -3.68 -0.20 -1.82
N GLN A 165 -4.38 0.69 -1.13
CA GLN A 165 -5.18 0.36 0.04
C GLN A 165 -6.26 -0.73 -0.23
N ASP A 166 -6.92 -1.20 0.82
CA ASP A 166 -8.06 -2.11 0.76
C ASP A 166 -9.14 -1.57 -0.21
N GLY A 167 -9.70 -2.48 -1.01
CA GLY A 167 -10.63 -2.14 -2.11
C GLY A 167 -9.95 -1.82 -3.45
N GLY A 168 -8.62 -1.66 -3.46
CA GLY A 168 -7.81 -1.43 -4.66
C GLY A 168 -7.90 -2.51 -5.74
N GLU A 169 -7.83 -3.78 -5.36
CA GLU A 169 -7.88 -4.90 -6.31
C GLU A 169 -9.20 -4.94 -7.09
N LYS A 170 -10.32 -4.58 -6.45
CA LYS A 170 -11.63 -4.41 -7.11
C LYS A 170 -11.63 -3.31 -8.17
N ARG A 171 -10.61 -2.46 -8.19
CA ARG A 171 -10.37 -1.38 -9.17
C ARG A 171 -9.17 -1.68 -10.09
N GLY A 172 -8.73 -2.93 -10.11
CA GLY A 172 -7.71 -3.43 -11.04
C GLY A 172 -6.27 -3.20 -10.60
N PHE A 173 -6.01 -2.86 -9.33
CA PHE A 173 -4.66 -2.93 -8.78
C PHE A 173 -4.19 -4.39 -8.65
N ASP A 174 -2.88 -4.59 -8.75
CA ASP A 174 -2.25 -5.91 -8.79
C ASP A 174 -2.03 -6.49 -7.37
N MET A 175 -1.94 -5.63 -6.35
CA MET A 175 -1.74 -5.99 -4.94
C MET A 175 -2.45 -5.01 -4.01
N THR A 176 -2.73 -5.45 -2.79
CA THR A 176 -3.25 -4.61 -1.70
C THR A 176 -2.27 -4.46 -0.54
N LEU A 177 -2.32 -3.32 0.14
CA LEU A 177 -1.61 -3.09 1.40
C LEU A 177 -2.24 -3.87 2.56
N GLY A 178 -3.51 -4.28 2.44
CA GLY A 178 -4.23 -4.92 3.53
C GLY A 178 -4.76 -3.92 4.57
N TYR A 179 -4.83 -2.63 4.26
CA TYR A 179 -5.38 -1.58 5.14
C TYR A 179 -6.12 -0.55 4.31
N SER A 180 -7.16 0.06 4.88
CA SER A 180 -7.90 1.17 4.29
C SER A 180 -7.07 2.46 4.23
N LEU A 181 -7.54 3.44 3.44
CA LEU A 181 -6.90 4.75 3.40
C LEU A 181 -6.91 5.44 4.77
N GLU A 182 -8.00 5.31 5.52
CA GLU A 182 -8.15 5.91 6.84
C GLU A 182 -7.11 5.36 7.82
N GLU A 183 -6.95 4.04 7.90
CA GLU A 183 -5.93 3.40 8.74
C GLU A 183 -4.51 3.85 8.38
N MET A 184 -4.20 4.00 7.08
CA MET A 184 -2.91 4.52 6.63
C MET A 184 -2.68 5.97 7.06
N MET A 185 -3.73 6.80 7.07
CA MET A 185 -3.62 8.19 7.53
C MET A 185 -3.49 8.28 9.06
N VAL A 186 -4.15 7.40 9.81
CA VAL A 186 -3.97 7.29 11.26
C VAL A 186 -2.53 6.87 11.59
N LEU A 187 -2.00 5.84 10.91
CA LEU A 187 -0.61 5.41 11.07
C LEU A 187 0.37 6.54 10.78
N ARG A 188 0.18 7.27 9.67
CA ARG A 188 1.01 8.42 9.30
C ARG A 188 1.02 9.49 10.39
N GLU A 189 -0.17 9.83 10.89
CA GLU A 189 -0.30 10.84 11.95
C GLU A 189 0.43 10.41 13.22
N GLN A 190 0.30 9.14 13.64
CA GLN A 190 1.02 8.61 14.80
C GLN A 190 2.55 8.72 14.63
N LEU A 191 3.08 8.33 13.46
CA LEU A 191 4.51 8.40 13.14
C LEU A 191 5.01 9.84 13.13
N MET A 192 4.27 10.76 12.52
CA MET A 192 4.62 12.19 12.51
C MET A 192 4.65 12.79 13.92
N GLN A 193 3.67 12.46 14.76
CA GLN A 193 3.64 12.92 16.15
C GLN A 193 4.81 12.36 16.96
N CYS A 194 5.17 11.09 16.75
CA CYS A 194 6.34 10.47 17.36
C CYS A 194 7.65 11.19 16.96
N GLN A 195 7.82 11.50 15.67
CA GLN A 195 8.95 12.28 15.15
C GLN A 195 8.99 13.72 15.70
N GLN A 196 7.84 14.35 15.91
CA GLN A 196 7.74 15.68 16.52
C GLN A 196 8.13 15.67 18.00
N ARG A 197 7.81 14.59 18.74
CA ARG A 197 8.20 14.40 20.14
C ARG A 197 9.66 13.95 20.32
N GLY A 198 10.35 13.56 19.24
CA GLY A 198 11.71 13.03 19.30
C GLY A 198 11.80 11.58 19.79
N GLU A 199 10.68 10.85 19.73
CA GLU A 199 10.57 9.44 20.12
C GLU A 199 10.86 8.48 18.96
N CYS A 200 10.85 8.98 17.72
CA CYS A 200 11.08 8.23 16.48
C CYS A 200 12.21 8.89 15.66
N GLU A 201 12.92 8.10 14.86
CA GLU A 201 13.98 8.61 13.97
C GLU A 201 13.42 9.61 12.94
N ARG A 202 14.15 10.71 12.74
CA ARG A 202 13.80 11.77 11.79
C ARG A 202 14.63 11.67 10.50
N PRO A 203 14.06 12.13 9.37
CA PRO A 203 14.75 12.30 8.09
C PRO A 203 16.10 13.00 8.08
#